data_AF-A0A7W0STR4-F1
#
_entry.id   AF-A0A7W0STR4-F1
#
_cell.length_a   1.000
_cell.length_b   1.000
_cell.length_c   1.000
_cell.angle_alpha   90.00
_cell.angle_beta   90.00
_cell.angle_gamma   90.00
#
_symmetry.space_group_name_H-M   'P 1'
#
loop_
_entity.id
_entity.type
_entity.pdbx_description
1 polymer ?
#
loop_
_entity_poly.entity_id
_entity_poly.type
_entity_poly.pdbx_seq_one_letter_code
_entity_poly.pdbx_strand_id
1 'polypeptide(L)'
;DIFAPGSSIKSAWSTSDTATNTISGTSMASPHVAGAAVLFLHQNPSASPSAVRNGLVNSATVGVVGNAGAGSPNLLLYTGR
;
A
#
# COMPACT_ATOMS: atom_id res chain seq x y z
N ASP A 1 6.17 4.99 6.18
CA ASP A 1 5.14 6.05 6.19
C ASP A 1 3.73 5.56 6.51
N ILE A 2 3.32 4.41 5.99
CA ILE A 2 1.95 3.90 6.08
C ILE A 2 1.97 2.37 6.07
N PHE A 3 1.00 1.72 6.72
CA PHE A 3 0.75 0.29 6.64
C PHE A 3 -0.11 -0.05 5.42
N ALA A 4 0.05 -1.26 4.87
CA ALA A 4 -0.80 -1.80 3.82
C ALA A 4 -0.90 -3.33 3.97
N PRO A 5 -1.88 -4.00 3.32
CA PRO A 5 -2.02 -5.45 3.40
C PRO A 5 -0.75 -6.18 2.93
N GLY A 6 -0.15 -6.97 3.83
CA GLY A 6 1.10 -7.69 3.54
C GLY A 6 1.14 -9.13 4.02
N SER A 7 0.09 -9.64 4.68
CA SER A 7 0.02 -11.03 5.13
C SER A 7 -1.02 -11.78 4.31
N SER A 8 -0.68 -12.99 3.87
CA SER A 8 -1.56 -13.86 3.08
C SER A 8 -2.12 -13.18 1.84
N ILE A 9 -1.24 -12.51 1.08
CA ILE A 9 -1.61 -11.80 -0.14
C ILE A 9 -1.48 -12.75 -1.32
N LYS A 10 -2.58 -12.98 -2.02
CA LYS A 10 -2.63 -13.75 -3.26
C LYS A 10 -2.23 -12.87 -4.45
N SER A 11 -1.28 -13.33 -5.26
CA SER A 11 -0.89 -12.68 -6.51
C SER A 11 -0.41 -13.70 -7.55
N ALA A 12 -0.02 -13.23 -8.74
CA ALA A 12 0.58 -14.03 -9.79
C ALA A 12 1.89 -14.70 -9.33
N TRP A 13 2.22 -15.85 -9.94
CA TRP A 13 3.43 -16.61 -9.63
C TRP A 13 4.11 -17.11 -10.89
N SER A 14 5.42 -17.33 -10.84
CA SER A 14 6.26 -17.55 -12.02
C SER A 14 6.20 -18.96 -12.62
N THR A 15 5.40 -19.87 -12.07
CA THR A 15 5.40 -21.29 -12.49
C THR A 15 4.52 -21.58 -13.70
N SER A 16 3.61 -20.68 -14.08
CA SER A 16 2.86 -20.70 -15.36
C SER A 16 2.12 -19.38 -15.59
N ASP A 17 1.58 -19.17 -16.80
CA ASP A 17 0.82 -17.95 -17.17
C ASP A 17 -0.47 -17.73 -16.36
N THR A 18 -0.93 -18.76 -15.63
CA THR A 18 -2.15 -18.71 -14.79
C THR A 18 -1.84 -19.00 -13.33
N ALA A 19 -0.58 -19.22 -12.97
CA ALA A 19 -0.19 -19.57 -11.62
C ALA A 19 -0.42 -18.40 -10.66
N THR A 20 -0.84 -18.74 -9.45
CA THR A 20 -0.95 -17.80 -8.33
C THR A 20 -0.28 -18.39 -7.10
N ASN A 21 0.18 -17.53 -6.22
CA ASN A 21 0.72 -17.91 -4.92
C ASN A 21 0.23 -16.95 -3.84
N THR A 22 0.14 -17.43 -2.61
CA THR A 22 -0.26 -16.64 -1.44
C THR A 22 0.88 -16.60 -0.45
N ILE A 23 1.49 -15.43 -0.29
CA ILE A 23 2.67 -15.24 0.56
C ILE A 23 2.53 -14.01 1.44
N SER A 24 3.45 -13.86 2.39
CA SER A 24 3.45 -12.82 3.39
C SER A 24 4.78 -12.08 3.42
N GLY A 25 4.73 -10.77 3.65
CA GLY A 25 5.90 -9.93 3.84
C GLY A 25 5.60 -8.46 3.60
N THR A 26 6.50 -7.59 4.06
CA THR A 26 6.47 -6.17 3.66
C THR A 26 6.61 -6.00 2.15
N SER A 27 7.28 -6.93 1.48
CA SER A 27 7.33 -7.03 0.02
C SER A 27 5.95 -7.16 -0.64
N MET A 28 4.93 -7.69 0.06
CA MET A 28 3.55 -7.78 -0.43
C MET A 28 2.74 -6.53 -0.08
N ALA A 29 3.11 -5.81 0.99
CA ALA A 29 2.52 -4.52 1.34
C ALA A 29 2.93 -3.41 0.37
N SER A 30 4.22 -3.33 0.03
CA SER A 30 4.77 -2.30 -0.87
C SER A 30 4.03 -2.13 -2.21
N PRO A 31 3.68 -3.19 -2.99
CA PRO A 31 2.99 -3.02 -4.26
C PRO A 31 1.57 -2.46 -4.12
N HIS A 32 0.90 -2.63 -2.97
CA HIS A 32 -0.38 -1.96 -2.71
C HIS A 32 -0.19 -0.43 -2.65
N VAL A 33 0.84 0.03 -1.93
CA VAL A 33 1.18 1.47 -1.84
C VAL A 33 1.61 2.00 -3.20
N ALA A 34 2.38 1.23 -3.98
CA ALA A 34 2.77 1.62 -5.34
C ALA A 34 1.56 1.77 -6.27
N GLY A 35 0.60 0.84 -6.23
CA GLY A 35 -0.65 0.96 -6.97
C GLY A 35 -1.46 2.19 -6.58
N ALA A 36 -1.57 2.49 -5.28
CA ALA A 36 -2.23 3.70 -4.80
C ALA A 36 -1.51 4.98 -5.25
N ALA A 37 -0.17 4.98 -5.26
CA ALA A 37 0.62 6.09 -5.79
C ALA A 37 0.33 6.35 -7.27
N VAL A 38 0.17 5.30 -8.07
CA VAL A 38 -0.23 5.41 -9.48
C VAL A 38 -1.63 6.01 -9.62
N LEU A 39 -2.60 5.58 -8.80
CA LEU A 39 -3.95 6.18 -8.82
C LEU A 39 -3.92 7.67 -8.47
N PHE A 40 -3.10 8.06 -7.50
CA PHE A 40 -2.91 9.46 -7.13
C PHE A 40 -2.26 10.26 -8.27
N LEU A 41 -1.19 9.73 -8.88
CA LEU A 41 -0.51 10.35 -10.02
C LEU A 41 -1.41 10.46 -11.25
N HIS A 42 -2.29 9.47 -11.48
CA HIS A 42 -3.24 9.54 -12.57
C HIS A 42 -4.17 10.77 -12.46
N GLN A 43 -4.57 11.12 -11.24
CA GLN A 43 -5.38 12.32 -10.97
C GLN A 43 -4.53 13.60 -10.87
N ASN A 44 -3.24 13.47 -10.58
CA ASN A 44 -2.31 14.58 -10.38
C ASN A 44 -0.99 14.34 -11.16
N PRO A 45 -0.98 14.42 -12.50
CA PRO A 45 0.15 13.93 -13.32
C PRO A 45 1.50 14.61 -13.06
N SER A 46 1.47 15.86 -12.58
CA SER A 46 2.67 16.65 -12.28
C SER A 46 3.05 16.63 -10.80
N ALA A 47 2.41 15.80 -9.98
CA ALA A 47 2.71 15.74 -8.55
C ALA A 47 4.14 15.26 -8.31
N SER A 48 4.85 15.95 -7.42
CA SER A 48 6.16 15.53 -6.96
C SER A 48 6.06 14.26 -6.08
N PRO A 49 7.16 13.51 -5.89
CA PRO A 49 7.17 12.37 -4.97
C PRO A 49 6.69 12.71 -3.55
N SER A 50 7.03 13.90 -3.05
CA SER A 50 6.56 14.37 -1.73
C SER A 50 5.06 14.65 -1.71
N ALA A 51 4.50 15.21 -2.80
CA ALA A 51 3.07 15.42 -2.94
C ALA A 51 2.31 14.09 -2.98
N VAL A 52 2.81 13.08 -3.71
CA VAL A 52 2.23 11.74 -3.73
C VAL A 52 2.26 11.10 -2.34
N ARG A 53 3.41 11.13 -1.67
CA ARG A 53 3.58 10.61 -0.31
C ARG A 53 2.58 11.26 0.66
N ASN A 54 2.47 12.59 0.63
CA ASN A 54 1.56 13.33 1.50
C ASN A 54 0.10 13.03 1.17
N GLY A 55 -0.27 12.94 -0.12
CA GLY A 55 -1.61 12.54 -0.54
C GLY A 55 -2.02 11.19 0.02
N LEU A 56 -1.14 10.19 -0.06
CA LEU A 56 -1.40 8.85 0.48
C LEU A 56 -1.49 8.83 2.01
N VAL A 57 -0.58 9.51 2.70
CA VAL A 57 -0.56 9.58 4.17
C VAL A 57 -1.78 10.32 4.71
N ASN A 58 -2.17 11.43 4.08
CA ASN A 58 -3.31 12.24 4.52
C ASN A 58 -4.66 11.55 4.25
N SER A 59 -4.71 10.65 3.27
CA SER A 59 -5.93 9.90 2.94
C SER A 59 -6.08 8.60 3.74
N ALA A 60 -5.07 8.23 4.54
CA ALA A 60 -5.01 6.96 5.24
C ALA A 60 -6.09 6.81 6.32
N THR A 61 -6.55 5.58 6.55
CA THR A 61 -7.40 5.25 7.69
C THR A 61 -6.56 5.26 8.97
N VAL A 62 -6.97 6.07 9.95
CA VAL A 62 -6.21 6.32 11.18
C VAL A 62 -6.61 5.36 12.30
N GLY A 63 -5.64 4.84 13.05
CA GLY A 63 -5.88 4.21 14.36
C GLY A 63 -6.34 2.75 14.32
N VAL A 64 -6.43 2.14 13.14
CA VAL A 64 -6.98 0.78 12.97
C VAL A 64 -5.96 -0.35 13.06
N VAL A 65 -4.66 -0.03 13.07
CA VAL A 65 -3.59 -1.03 13.18
C VAL A 65 -3.38 -1.36 14.66
N GLY A 66 -3.78 -2.57 15.08
CA GLY A 66 -3.83 -2.94 16.50
C GLY A 66 -2.49 -2.95 17.23
N ASN A 67 -1.45 -3.56 16.64
CA ASN A 67 -0.09 -3.56 17.20
C ASN A 67 0.89 -2.95 16.21
N ALA A 68 0.74 -1.66 15.94
CA ALA A 68 1.60 -0.94 14.99
C ALA A 68 3.08 -0.88 15.41
N GLY A 69 3.39 -1.14 16.68
CA GLY A 69 4.71 -0.97 17.25
C GLY A 69 4.98 0.46 17.70
N ALA A 70 5.84 0.62 18.71
CA ALA A 70 6.18 1.92 19.28
C ALA A 70 6.86 2.82 18.23
N GLY A 71 6.38 4.06 18.10
CA GLY A 71 6.91 5.05 17.15
C GLY A 71 6.40 4.91 15.72
N SER A 72 5.65 3.85 15.40
CA SER A 72 5.05 3.68 14.07
C SER A 72 3.82 4.58 13.88
N PRO A 73 3.63 5.17 12.68
CA PRO A 73 2.39 5.87 12.36
C PRO A 73 1.25 4.86 12.25
N ASN A 74 0.18 5.01 13.06
CA ASN A 74 -1.00 4.15 12.98
C ASN A 74 -1.91 4.60 11.82
N LEU A 75 -1.44 4.36 10.60
CA LEU A 75 -2.07 4.75 9.35
C LEU A 75 -2.14 3.55 8.42
N LEU A 76 -3.34 3.19 7.97
CA LEU A 76 -3.58 2.12 7.00
C LEU A 76 -3.92 2.72 5.64
N LEU A 77 -3.27 2.23 4.58
CA LEU A 77 -3.51 2.65 3.19
C LEU A 77 -4.99 2.59 2.84
N TYR A 78 -5.46 3.67 2.23
CA TYR A 78 -6.83 3.81 1.74
C TYR A 78 -6.81 4.47 0.35
N THR A 79 -7.58 3.90 -0.58
CA THR A 79 -7.63 4.36 -1.98
C THR A 79 -8.95 5.04 -2.35
N GLY A 80 -9.87 5.24 -1.41
CA GLY A 80 -10.97 6.18 -1.59
C GLY A 80 -11.97 5.85 -2.70
N ARG A 81 -12.34 4.57 -2.83
CA ARG A 81 -13.73 4.30 -3.22
C ARG A 81 -14.64 4.50 -2.03
#